data_AF-A0A9P5N8A4-F1
#
_entry.id   AF-A0A9P5N8A4-F1
#
_cell.length_a   1.000
_cell.length_b   1.000
_cell.length_c   1.000
_cell.angle_alpha   90.00
_cell.angle_beta   90.00
_cell.angle_gamma   90.00
#
_symmetry.space_group_name_H-M   'P 1'
#
loop_
_entity.id
_entity.type
_entity.pdbx_description
1 polymer ?
#
loop_
_entity_poly.entity_id
_entity_poly.type
_entity_poly.pdbx_seq_one_letter_code
_entity_poly.pdbx_strand_id
1 'polypeptide(L)'
;DIARLYRLVLEKGKAGSRYHGVSDDLIPVRNIAEVIGKHLDIPVVSKTPQEAVEHLGFLGHILGIDNLVSSKHTQEELGWNLVQPSLLLDIEENYF
;
A
#
# COMPACT_ATOMS: atom_id res chain seq x y z
N ASP A 1 -9.29 -6.76 0.74
CA ASP A 1 -9.43 -7.27 -0.65
C ASP A 1 -8.55 -8.44 -1.05
N ILE A 2 -7.33 -8.58 -0.51
CA ILE A 2 -6.35 -9.57 -0.99
C ILE A 2 -6.82 -11.03 -0.97
N ALA A 3 -7.56 -11.46 0.05
CA ALA A 3 -8.08 -12.83 0.13
C ALA A 3 -9.02 -13.17 -1.04
N ARG A 4 -9.84 -12.21 -1.48
CA ARG A 4 -10.70 -12.37 -2.66
C ARG A 4 -9.88 -12.48 -3.93
N LEU A 5 -8.81 -11.71 -4.05
CA LEU A 5 -7.88 -11.80 -5.19
C LEU A 5 -7.24 -13.18 -5.26
N TYR A 6 -6.71 -13.71 -4.15
CA TYR A 6 -6.13 -15.07 -4.13
C TYR A 6 -7.12 -16.13 -4.60
N ARG A 7 -8.36 -16.08 -4.10
CA ARG A 7 -9.43 -16.97 -4.57
C ARG A 7 -9.66 -16.84 -6.08
N LEU A 8 -9.74 -15.62 -6.61
CA LEU A 8 -9.95 -15.38 -8.04
C LEU A 8 -8.77 -15.86 -8.90
N VAL A 9 -7.53 -15.70 -8.43
CA VAL A 9 -6.34 -16.22 -9.12
C VAL A 9 -6.36 -17.75 -9.17
N LEU A 10 -6.79 -18.41 -8.10
CA LEU A 10 -6.94 -19.88 -8.09
C LEU A 10 -8.04 -20.36 -9.03
N GLU A 11 -9.16 -19.64 -9.11
CA GLU A 11 -10.32 -20.04 -9.91
C GLU A 11 -10.19 -19.69 -11.41
N LYS A 12 -9.54 -18.57 -11.72
CA LYS A 12 -9.58 -17.94 -13.06
C LYS A 12 -8.20 -17.52 -13.59
N GLY A 13 -7.17 -17.60 -12.76
CA GLY A 13 -5.83 -17.18 -13.15
C GLY A 13 -5.20 -18.09 -14.21
N LYS A 14 -4.23 -17.54 -14.93
CA LYS A 14 -3.44 -18.25 -15.93
C LYS A 14 -2.11 -18.68 -15.33
N ALA A 15 -1.73 -19.93 -15.56
CA ALA A 15 -0.43 -20.44 -15.11
C ALA A 15 0.72 -19.58 -15.66
N GLY A 16 1.64 -19.18 -14.79
CA GLY A 16 2.77 -18.31 -15.15
C GLY A 16 2.46 -16.82 -15.19
N SER A 17 1.20 -16.39 -15.05
CA SER A 17 0.84 -14.98 -14.96
C SER A 17 1.20 -14.37 -13.61
N ARG A 18 1.36 -13.04 -13.60
CA ARG A 18 1.57 -12.22 -12.40
C ARG A 18 0.40 -11.28 -12.24
N TYR A 19 -0.12 -11.17 -11.03
CA TYR A 19 -1.27 -10.34 -10.68
C TYR A 19 -0.87 -9.35 -9.59
N HIS A 20 -0.90 -8.06 -9.90
CA HIS A 20 -0.64 -6.99 -8.93
C HIS A 20 -1.90 -6.78 -8.06
N GLY A 21 -1.76 -7.00 -6.75
CA GLY A 21 -2.83 -6.86 -5.76
C GLY A 21 -2.74 -5.56 -4.97
N VAL A 22 -2.74 -4.42 -5.65
CA VAL A 22 -2.73 -3.08 -5.04
C VAL A 22 -4.12 -2.46 -5.12
N SER A 23 -4.58 -1.86 -4.02
CA SER A 23 -5.89 -1.18 -3.94
C SER A 23 -5.80 0.30 -4.26
N ASP A 24 -4.81 0.98 -3.68
CA ASP A 24 -4.66 2.41 -3.79
C ASP A 24 -3.58 2.77 -4.81
N ASP A 25 -3.95 3.62 -5.76
CA ASP A 25 -2.98 4.21 -6.66
C ASP A 25 -2.25 5.35 -5.93
N LEU A 26 -0.93 5.22 -5.78
CA LEU A 26 -0.01 6.34 -5.53
C LEU A 26 -0.20 7.09 -4.21
N ILE A 27 -0.27 6.39 -3.07
CA ILE A 27 -0.23 7.03 -1.75
C ILE A 27 1.23 7.36 -1.37
N PRO A 28 1.60 8.64 -1.20
CA PRO A 28 2.92 9.00 -0.71
C PRO A 28 3.10 8.55 0.74
N VAL A 29 4.28 7.99 1.08
CA VAL A 29 4.59 7.55 2.46
C VAL A 29 4.42 8.68 3.48
N ARG A 30 4.70 9.94 3.10
CA ARG A 30 4.49 11.10 3.98
C ARG A 30 3.03 11.22 4.45
N ASN A 31 2.05 10.92 3.59
CA ASN A 31 0.63 11.07 3.92
C ASN A 31 0.24 10.02 4.99
N ILE A 32 0.80 8.81 4.90
CA ILE A 32 0.61 7.77 5.91
C ILE A 32 1.18 8.24 7.26
N ALA A 33 2.39 8.80 7.25
CA ALA A 33 3.02 9.32 8.47
C ALA A 33 2.23 10.48 9.09
N GLU A 34 1.70 11.39 8.27
CA GLU A 34 0.87 12.53 8.70
C GLU A 34 -0.44 12.09 9.37
N VAL A 35 -1.15 11.11 8.79
CA VAL A 35 -2.39 10.59 9.40
C VAL A 35 -2.09 9.93 10.75
N ILE A 36 -1.05 9.08 10.82
CA ILE A 36 -0.65 8.43 12.09
C ILE A 36 -0.23 9.48 13.13
N GLY A 37 0.60 10.46 12.75
CA GLY A 37 1.08 11.50 13.65
C GLY A 37 -0.05 12.36 14.22
N LYS A 38 -1.05 12.69 13.39
CA LYS A 38 -2.27 13.39 13.81
C LYS A 38 -3.06 12.59 14.85
N HIS A 39 -3.27 11.29 14.66
CA HIS A 39 -4.01 10.46 15.62
C HIS A 39 -3.27 10.29 16.95
N LEU A 40 -1.95 10.19 16.91
CA LEU A 40 -1.12 9.98 18.09
C LEU A 40 -0.67 11.28 18.79
N ASP A 41 -1.05 12.44 18.26
CA ASP A 41 -0.60 13.76 18.71
C ASP A 41 0.94 13.89 18.79
N ILE A 42 1.64 13.41 17.75
CA ILE A 42 3.10 13.47 17.63
C ILE A 42 3.54 14.16 16.34
N PRO A 43 4.65 14.94 16.38
CA PRO A 43 5.14 15.63 15.20
C PRO A 43 5.75 14.65 14.19
N VAL A 44 5.42 14.86 12.90
CA VAL A 44 6.07 14.17 11.79
C VAL A 44 7.28 14.97 11.33
N VAL A 45 8.42 14.30 11.18
CA VAL A 45 9.69 14.91 10.77
C VAL A 45 10.17 14.31 9.45
N SER A 46 10.58 15.18 8.53
CA SER A 46 11.24 14.74 7.30
C SER A 46 12.65 14.24 7.59
N LYS A 47 13.08 13.19 6.89
CA LYS A 47 14.40 12.59 7.00
C LYS A 47 15.03 12.46 5.62
N THR A 48 16.33 12.65 5.55
CA THR A 48 17.10 12.28 4.35
C THR A 48 17.09 10.75 4.16
N PRO A 49 17.33 10.23 2.95
CA PRO A 49 17.44 8.80 2.74
C PRO A 49 18.44 8.12 3.67
N GLN A 50 19.61 8.74 3.90
CA GLN A 50 20.64 8.21 4.80
C GLN A 50 20.12 8.09 6.24
N GLU A 51 19.51 9.15 6.78
CA GLU A 51 18.92 9.11 8.12
C GLU A 51 17.80 8.08 8.20
N ALA A 52 16.94 7.97 7.17
CA ALA A 52 15.87 6.98 7.14
C ALA A 52 16.42 5.55 7.24
N VAL A 53 17.54 5.27 6.59
CA VAL A 53 18.24 3.97 6.66
C VAL A 53 18.89 3.76 8.02
N GLU A 54 19.52 4.77 8.61
CA GLU A 54 20.09 4.68 9.95
C GLU A 54 19.00 4.40 11.00
N HIS A 55 17.81 5.00 10.84
CA HIS A 55 16.68 4.85 11.76
C HIS A 55 15.88 3.55 11.55
N LEU A 56 15.63 3.14 10.30
CA LEU A 56 14.70 2.06 9.95
C LEU A 56 15.39 0.86 9.28
N GLY A 57 16.70 0.89 9.12
CA GLY A 57 17.47 -0.13 8.43
C GLY A 57 17.02 -0.29 6.98
N PHE A 58 16.79 -1.54 6.58
CA PHE A 58 16.35 -1.86 5.21
C PHE A 58 14.98 -1.25 4.86
N LEU A 59 14.10 -1.01 5.85
CA LEU A 59 12.80 -0.38 5.60
C LEU A 59 12.97 1.08 5.17
N GLY A 60 14.01 1.77 5.64
CA GLY A 60 14.33 3.13 5.19
C GLY A 60 14.61 3.19 3.69
N HIS A 61 15.24 2.15 3.14
CA HIS A 61 15.40 2.03 1.69
C HIS A 61 14.05 1.82 0.99
N ILE A 62 13.24 0.87 1.47
CA ILE A 62 11.97 0.51 0.82
C ILE A 62 10.99 1.70 0.81
N LEU A 63 10.86 2.41 1.94
CA LEU A 63 9.97 3.56 2.07
C LEU A 63 10.43 4.80 1.29
N GLY A 64 11.72 4.88 0.94
CA GLY A 64 12.27 5.96 0.14
C GLY A 64 12.19 5.74 -1.37
N ILE A 65 11.74 4.57 -1.83
CA ILE A 65 11.66 4.23 -3.26
C ILE A 65 10.24 4.46 -3.77
N ASP A 66 10.12 5.19 -4.88
CA ASP A 66 8.87 5.26 -5.63
C ASP A 66 8.57 3.91 -6.29
N ASN A 67 7.48 3.26 -5.86
CA ASN A 67 7.01 2.00 -6.42
C ASN A 67 5.62 2.18 -7.04
N LEU A 68 5.60 2.72 -8.26
CA LEU A 68 4.36 2.98 -9.00
C LEU A 68 3.83 1.66 -9.58
N VAL A 69 2.81 1.10 -8.95
CA VAL A 69 2.17 -0.16 -9.37
C VAL A 69 0.69 0.10 -9.59
N SER A 70 0.10 -0.53 -10.61
CA SER A 70 -1.33 -0.53 -10.85
C SER A 70 -1.88 -1.96 -10.83
N SER A 71 -3.11 -2.11 -10.34
CA SER A 71 -3.86 -3.37 -10.40
C SER A 71 -4.84 -3.45 -11.57
N LYS A 72 -4.87 -2.46 -12.46
CA LYS A 72 -5.86 -2.39 -13.56
C LYS A 72 -5.95 -3.70 -14.37
N HIS A 73 -4.81 -4.25 -14.78
CA HIS A 73 -4.78 -5.53 -15.51
C HIS A 73 -5.34 -6.70 -14.68
N THR A 74 -5.02 -6.78 -13.39
CA THR A 74 -5.56 -7.78 -12.47
C THR A 74 -7.08 -7.65 -12.36
N GLN A 75 -7.59 -6.43 -12.22
CA GLN A 75 -9.03 -6.15 -12.09
C GLN A 75 -9.78 -6.55 -13.37
N GLU A 76 -9.27 -6.15 -14.54
CA GLU A 76 -9.85 -6.47 -15.84
C GLU A 76 -9.85 -7.96 -16.15
N GLU A 77 -8.73 -8.66 -15.91
CA GLU A 77 -8.62 -10.09 -16.25
C GLU A 77 -9.43 -10.99 -15.31
N LEU A 78 -9.43 -10.70 -14.00
CA LEU A 78 -10.05 -11.57 -13.00
C LEU A 78 -11.46 -11.13 -12.60
N GLY A 79 -11.90 -9.94 -13.04
CA GLY A 79 -13.10 -9.29 -12.52
C GLY A 79 -12.99 -8.96 -11.03
N TRP A 80 -11.77 -8.66 -10.55
CA TRP A 80 -11.51 -8.32 -9.16
C TRP A 80 -11.89 -6.86 -8.92
N ASN A 81 -12.85 -6.62 -8.03
CA ASN A 81 -13.23 -5.27 -7.61
C ASN A 81 -12.75 -5.01 -6.19
N LEU A 82 -12.18 -3.82 -5.98
CA LEU A 82 -11.81 -3.32 -4.67
C LEU A 82 -13.07 -2.89 -3.92
N VAL A 83 -13.20 -3.31 -2.66
CA VAL A 83 -14.38 -2.99 -1.85
C VAL A 83 -14.03 -2.46 -0.46
N GLN A 84 -12.76 -2.56 -0.07
CA GLN A 84 -12.29 -2.00 1.19
C GLN A 84 -11.99 -0.51 1.01
N PRO A 85 -12.05 0.28 2.10
CA PRO A 85 -11.61 1.67 2.08
C PRO A 85 -10.15 1.79 1.62
N SER A 86 -9.78 2.99 1.15
CA SER A 86 -8.38 3.31 0.87
C SER A 86 -7.54 3.24 2.15
N LEU A 87 -6.24 3.00 2.04
CA LEU A 87 -5.35 2.91 3.20
C LEU A 87 -5.48 4.12 4.14
N LEU A 88 -5.53 5.35 3.60
CA LEU A 88 -5.62 6.55 4.45
C LEU A 88 -6.97 6.64 5.17
N LEU A 89 -8.06 6.31 4.48
CA LEU A 89 -9.39 6.30 5.10
C LEU A 89 -9.50 5.20 6.15
N ASP A 90 -8.93 4.02 5.86
CA ASP A 90 -8.92 2.89 6.79
C ASP A 90 -8.17 3.26 8.07
N ILE A 91 -6.99 3.88 7.96
CA ILE A 91 -6.23 4.39 9.11
C ILE A 91 -7.07 5.41 9.91
N GLU A 92 -7.69 6.38 9.23
CA GLU A 92 -8.43 7.47 9.90
C GLU A 92 -9.72 6.99 10.59
N GLU A 93 -10.38 5.96 10.08
CA GLU A 93 -11.66 5.46 10.62
C GLU A 93 -11.52 4.30 11.59
N ASN A 94 -10.49 3.45 11.43
CA ASN A 94 -10.44 2.13 12.08
C ASN A 94 -9.19 1.89 12.94
N TYR A 95 -8.22 2.80 12.97
CA TYR A 95 -7.00 2.63 13.76
C TYR A 95 -6.72 3.85 14.64
N PHE A 96 -6.15 3.56 15.82
CA PHE A 96 -5.93 4.48 16.95
C PHE A 96 -7.22 4.95 17.65
#